data_AF-A0A813WDR4-F1
#
_entry.id   AF-A0A813WDR4-F1
#
_cell.length_a   1.000
_cell.length_b   1.000
_cell.length_c   1.000
_cell.angle_alpha   90.00
_cell.angle_beta   90.00
_cell.angle_gamma   90.00
#
_symmetry.space_group_name_H-M   'P 1'
#
loop_
_entity.id
_entity.type
_entity.pdbx_description
1 polymer ?
#
loop_
_entity_poly.entity_id
_entity_poly.type
_entity_poly.pdbx_seq_one_letter_code
_entity_poly.pdbx_strand_id
1 'polypeptide(L)'
;MSPTKLKYELVVYPCLIDFEISNAFIHSIGIDPKMIVELLKRFQSKLFDIVKQFHEMFISSIYQLKEVNNDKYIRWHPEFDLESVPDIELADLPQPPKEIEEKKIATTSDILRHA
;
A
#
# COMPACT_ATOMS: atom_id res chain seq x y z
N MET A 1 14.30 -1.60 38.89
CA MET A 1 13.13 -1.78 38.00
C MET A 1 13.60 -1.43 36.60
N SER A 2 13.73 -2.41 35.72
CA SER A 2 14.16 -2.16 34.33
C SER A 2 13.06 -1.39 33.59
N PRO A 3 13.41 -0.41 32.74
CA PRO A 3 12.42 0.33 31.97
C PRO A 3 11.73 -0.64 31.00
N THR A 4 10.40 -0.71 31.09
CA THR A 4 9.55 -1.48 30.18
C THR A 4 9.71 -0.92 28.77
N LYS A 5 10.31 -1.72 27.87
CA LYS A 5 10.41 -1.38 26.45
C LYS A 5 8.99 -1.26 25.89
N LEU A 6 8.62 -0.08 25.39
CA LEU A 6 7.35 0.12 24.70
C LEU A 6 7.35 -0.75 23.43
N LYS A 7 6.34 -1.62 23.30
CA LYS A 7 6.20 -2.53 22.16
C LYS A 7 5.26 -1.88 21.15
N TYR A 8 5.81 -1.53 19.99
CA TYR A 8 5.04 -1.06 18.85
C TYR A 8 4.70 -2.23 17.92
N GLU A 9 3.54 -2.17 17.30
CA GLU A 9 3.11 -3.12 16.27
C GLU A 9 2.47 -2.36 15.10
N LEU A 10 2.58 -2.92 13.89
CA LEU A 10 1.93 -2.39 12.71
C LEU A 10 0.45 -2.75 12.76
N VAL A 11 -0.41 -1.72 12.74
CA VAL A 11 -1.87 -1.89 12.69
C VAL A 11 -2.36 -1.42 11.33
N VAL A 12 -3.09 -2.28 10.63
CA VAL A 12 -3.69 -1.98 9.33
C VAL A 12 -5.19 -1.77 9.50
N TYR A 13 -5.71 -0.70 8.92
CA TYR A 13 -7.13 -0.39 8.88
C TYR A 13 -7.58 -0.22 7.42
N PRO A 14 -8.77 -0.73 7.06
CA PRO A 14 -9.30 -0.54 5.71
C PRO A 14 -9.64 0.93 5.47
N CYS A 15 -9.22 1.46 4.31
CA CYS A 15 -9.65 2.79 3.87
C CYS A 15 -10.97 2.68 3.12
N LEU A 16 -12.06 3.17 3.71
CA LEU A 16 -13.44 3.02 3.18
C LEU A 16 -14.02 4.31 2.60
N ILE A 17 -13.18 5.34 2.41
CA ILE A 17 -13.59 6.71 2.05
C ILE A 17 -14.30 6.77 0.69
N ASP A 18 -13.96 5.86 -0.23
CA ASP A 18 -14.52 5.83 -1.58
C ASP A 18 -15.89 5.14 -1.67
N PHE A 19 -16.32 4.48 -0.60
CA PHE A 19 -17.67 3.93 -0.52
C PHE A 19 -18.57 5.03 0.03
N GLU A 20 -19.75 5.26 -0.55
CA GLU A 20 -20.75 6.26 -0.09
C GLU A 20 -21.36 5.86 1.28
N ILE A 21 -20.50 5.70 2.29
CA ILE A 21 -20.84 5.29 3.64
C ILE A 21 -20.68 6.53 4.51
N SER A 22 -21.74 6.89 5.23
CA SER A 22 -21.72 8.02 6.16
C SER A 22 -20.52 7.92 7.11
N ASN A 23 -19.77 9.02 7.29
CA ASN A 23 -18.55 9.07 8.12
C ASN A 23 -18.75 8.59 9.56
N ALA A 24 -19.96 8.69 10.12
CA ALA A 24 -20.30 8.16 11.45
C ALA A 24 -20.43 6.62 11.49
N PHE A 25 -20.61 5.99 10.33
CA PHE A 25 -20.81 4.54 10.16
C PHE A 25 -19.50 3.78 9.86
N ILE A 26 -18.47 4.48 9.39
CA ILE A 26 -17.15 3.90 9.03
C ILE A 26 -16.48 3.24 10.26
N HIS A 27 -16.71 3.76 11.46
CA HIS A 27 -16.17 3.21 12.70
C HIS A 27 -16.96 2.01 13.28
N SER A 28 -18.14 1.71 12.73
CA SER A 28 -19.09 0.74 13.30
C SER A 28 -19.40 -0.43 12.36
N ILE A 29 -19.26 -0.24 11.04
CA ILE A 29 -19.59 -1.27 10.06
C ILE A 29 -18.40 -2.16 9.71
N GLY A 30 -18.60 -3.47 9.79
CA GLY A 30 -17.71 -4.45 9.18
C GLY A 30 -17.73 -4.33 7.65
N ILE A 31 -16.71 -4.89 7.00
CA ILE A 31 -16.59 -4.88 5.54
C ILE A 31 -17.72 -5.74 4.92
N ASP A 32 -18.59 -5.13 4.12
CA ASP A 32 -19.64 -5.85 3.36
C ASP A 32 -19.00 -6.67 2.22
N PRO A 33 -19.42 -7.92 1.95
CA PRO A 33 -19.04 -8.67 0.76
C PRO A 33 -18.98 -7.87 -0.55
N LYS A 34 -19.91 -6.92 -0.77
CA LYS A 34 -19.89 -6.06 -1.98
C LYS A 34 -18.65 -5.18 -2.02
N MET A 35 -18.23 -4.64 -0.88
CA MET A 35 -17.04 -3.81 -0.77
C MET A 35 -15.78 -4.62 -1.03
N ILE A 36 -15.71 -5.86 -0.54
CA ILE A 36 -14.59 -6.77 -0.81
C ILE A 36 -14.45 -6.99 -2.32
N VAL A 37 -15.56 -7.26 -3.02
CA VAL A 37 -15.56 -7.45 -4.48
C VAL A 37 -15.03 -6.22 -5.19
N GLU A 38 -15.44 -5.02 -4.77
CA GLU A 38 -14.95 -3.78 -5.38
C GLU A 38 -13.46 -3.54 -5.11
N LEU A 39 -13.00 -3.76 -3.89
CA LEU A 39 -11.57 -3.67 -3.53
C LEU A 39 -10.73 -4.64 -4.37
N LEU A 40 -11.20 -5.88 -4.55
CA LEU A 40 -10.52 -6.86 -5.40
C LEU A 40 -10.46 -6.43 -6.86
N LYS A 41 -11.55 -5.88 -7.41
CA LYS A 41 -11.57 -5.34 -8.79
C LYS A 41 -10.58 -4.19 -8.95
N ARG A 42 -10.53 -3.28 -7.98
CA ARG A 42 -9.56 -2.16 -8.00
C ARG A 42 -8.13 -2.67 -7.93
N PHE A 43 -7.86 -3.63 -7.04
CA PHE A 43 -6.53 -4.24 -6.92
C PHE A 43 -6.11 -4.91 -8.24
N GLN A 44 -6.99 -5.72 -8.83
CA GLN A 44 -6.75 -6.35 -10.14
C GLN A 44 -6.52 -5.32 -11.26
N SER A 45 -7.31 -4.25 -11.29
CA SER A 45 -7.11 -3.16 -12.26
C SER A 45 -5.73 -2.53 -12.12
N LYS A 46 -5.26 -2.29 -10.89
CA LYS A 46 -3.93 -1.72 -10.65
C LYS A 46 -2.80 -2.65 -11.07
N LEU A 47 -2.94 -3.96 -10.84
CA LEU A 47 -1.98 -4.94 -11.36
C LEU A 47 -1.96 -4.92 -12.89
N PHE A 48 -3.14 -4.86 -13.52
CA PHE A 48 -3.23 -4.79 -14.97
C PHE A 48 -2.58 -3.52 -15.53
N ASP A 49 -2.79 -2.37 -14.88
CA ASP A 49 -2.17 -1.09 -15.25
C ASP A 49 -0.62 -1.17 -15.21
N ILE A 50 -0.06 -1.90 -14.24
CA ILE A 50 1.39 -2.12 -14.15
C ILE A 50 1.89 -2.97 -15.33
N VAL A 51 1.26 -4.12 -15.59
CA VAL A 51 1.64 -5.00 -16.71
C VAL A 51 1.49 -4.27 -18.06
N LYS A 52 0.47 -3.43 -18.18
CA LYS A 52 0.20 -2.61 -19.36
C LYS A 52 1.34 -1.63 -19.67
N GLN A 53 2.00 -1.07 -18.66
CA GLN A 53 3.18 -0.22 -18.84
C GLN A 53 4.37 -1.02 -19.40
N PHE A 54 4.63 -2.21 -18.88
CA PHE A 54 5.70 -3.07 -19.39
C PHE A 54 5.43 -3.54 -20.82
N HIS A 55 4.18 -3.89 -21.12
CA HIS A 55 3.78 -4.21 -22.49
C HIS A 55 3.97 -3.01 -23.44
N GLU A 56 3.65 -1.80 -23.01
CA GLU A 56 3.89 -0.58 -23.79
C GLU A 56 5.37 -0.40 -24.12
N MET A 57 6.25 -0.58 -23.13
CA MET A 57 7.70 -0.52 -23.30
C MET A 57 8.19 -1.60 -24.28
N PHE A 58 7.65 -2.82 -24.17
CA PHE A 58 7.97 -3.94 -25.06
C PHE A 58 7.56 -3.64 -26.51
N ILE A 59 6.33 -3.21 -26.75
CA ILE A 59 5.84 -2.83 -28.09
C ILE A 59 6.66 -1.67 -28.67
N SER A 60 6.94 -0.65 -27.86
CA SER A 60 7.77 0.49 -28.27
C SER A 60 9.18 0.03 -28.67
N SER A 61 9.73 -0.96 -27.97
CA SER A 61 11.04 -1.55 -28.27
C SER A 61 11.04 -2.33 -29.59
N ILE A 62 10.04 -3.19 -29.83
CA ILE A 62 9.96 -4.00 -31.06
C ILE A 62 9.73 -3.14 -32.30
N TYR A 63 8.78 -2.20 -32.23
CA TYR A 63 8.35 -1.44 -33.39
C TYR A 63 8.98 -0.04 -33.48
N GLN A 64 9.89 0.30 -32.57
CA GLN A 64 10.54 1.61 -32.49
C GLN A 64 9.53 2.78 -32.48
N LEU A 65 8.35 2.54 -31.89
CA LEU A 65 7.28 3.53 -31.82
C LEU A 65 7.59 4.55 -30.72
N LYS A 66 7.34 5.82 -31.01
CA LYS A 66 7.52 6.91 -30.04
C LYS A 66 6.36 7.03 -29.06
N GLU A 67 5.14 6.65 -29.48
CA GLU A 67 3.95 6.68 -28.65
C GLU A 67 3.10 5.44 -28.96
N VAL A 68 2.73 4.72 -27.90
CA VAL A 68 1.92 3.51 -27.97
C VAL A 68 0.65 3.78 -27.14
N ASN A 69 -0.50 3.92 -27.80
CA ASN A 69 -1.74 4.26 -27.10
C ASN A 69 -2.29 3.03 -26.35
N ASN A 70 -2.07 3.05 -25.05
CA ASN A 70 -2.34 1.91 -24.19
C ASN A 70 -3.84 1.52 -24.13
N ASP A 71 -4.76 2.48 -24.28
CA ASP A 71 -6.21 2.24 -24.13
C ASP A 71 -6.85 1.47 -25.27
N LYS A 72 -6.13 1.25 -26.36
CA LYS A 72 -6.62 0.51 -27.53
C LYS A 72 -6.26 -0.98 -27.49
N TYR A 73 -5.36 -1.41 -26.61
CA TYR A 73 -4.95 -2.82 -26.53
C TYR A 73 -5.88 -3.62 -25.63
N ILE A 74 -6.66 -4.51 -26.26
CA ILE A 74 -7.57 -5.45 -25.58
C ILE A 74 -6.93 -6.83 -25.36
N ARG A 75 -5.70 -7.07 -25.87
CA ARG A 75 -4.98 -8.34 -25.79
C ARG A 75 -3.46 -8.09 -25.77
N TRP A 76 -2.73 -8.98 -25.12
CA TRP A 76 -1.26 -9.00 -25.13
C TRP A 76 -0.70 -9.48 -26.46
N HIS A 77 0.46 -8.95 -26.85
CA HIS A 77 1.20 -9.46 -28.00
C HIS A 77 1.66 -10.92 -27.76
N PRO A 78 1.64 -11.82 -28.76
CA PRO A 78 2.01 -13.22 -28.57
C PRO A 78 3.44 -13.45 -28.07
N GLU A 79 4.35 -12.55 -28.42
CA GLU A 79 5.75 -12.60 -27.98
C GLU A 79 5.99 -11.87 -26.65
N PHE A 80 4.97 -11.24 -26.07
CA PHE A 80 5.08 -10.61 -24.77
C PHE A 80 5.00 -11.68 -23.68
N ASP A 81 6.12 -11.91 -23.01
CA ASP A 81 6.21 -12.88 -21.93
C ASP A 81 5.75 -12.25 -20.60
N LEU A 82 4.57 -12.66 -20.14
CA LEU A 82 3.99 -12.21 -18.87
C LEU A 82 4.80 -12.64 -17.64
N GLU A 83 5.52 -13.77 -17.72
CA GLU A 83 6.32 -14.28 -16.61
C GLU A 83 7.65 -13.53 -16.48
N SER A 84 8.03 -12.77 -17.51
CA SER A 84 9.22 -11.91 -17.49
C SER A 84 9.00 -10.54 -16.86
N VAL A 85 7.75 -10.22 -16.48
CA VAL A 85 7.41 -8.95 -15.82
C VAL A 85 8.11 -8.89 -14.45
N PRO A 86 8.81 -7.78 -14.13
CA PRO A 86 9.49 -7.65 -12.84
C PRO A 86 8.54 -7.76 -11.64
N ASP A 87 9.08 -8.22 -10.52
CA ASP A 87 8.39 -8.23 -9.24
C ASP A 87 7.97 -6.80 -8.81
N ILE A 88 6.86 -6.73 -8.07
CA ILE A 88 6.36 -5.46 -7.55
C ILE A 88 7.18 -5.06 -6.31
N GLU A 89 7.84 -3.91 -6.40
CA GLU A 89 8.59 -3.32 -5.29
C GLU A 89 7.71 -3.07 -4.06
N LEU A 90 8.23 -3.41 -2.88
CA LEU A 90 7.52 -3.20 -1.63
C LEU A 90 7.50 -1.72 -1.27
N ALA A 91 6.32 -1.21 -0.94
CA ALA A 91 6.18 0.16 -0.44
C ALA A 91 6.79 0.30 0.96
N ASP A 92 7.35 1.48 1.24
CA ASP A 92 7.88 1.81 2.55
C ASP A 92 6.79 1.74 3.63
N LEU A 93 7.06 0.99 4.70
CA LEU A 93 6.16 0.83 5.83
C LEU A 93 6.54 1.76 6.99
N PRO A 94 5.54 2.22 7.79
CA PRO A 94 5.81 3.05 8.95
C PRO A 94 6.68 2.30 9.96
N GLN A 95 7.75 2.95 10.40
CA GLN A 95 8.67 2.43 11.40
C GLN A 95 8.27 2.89 12.81
N PRO A 96 8.61 2.14 13.87
CA PRO A 96 8.44 2.61 15.24
C PRO A 96 9.09 3.98 15.48
N PRO A 97 8.50 4.84 16.35
CA PRO A 97 9.06 6.16 16.64
C PRO A 97 10.47 6.06 17.26
N LYS A 98 11.46 6.67 16.59
CA LYS A 98 12.88 6.64 17.02
C LYS A 98 13.13 7.37 18.35
N GLU A 99 12.34 8.40 18.65
CA GLU A 99 12.56 9.31 19.79
C GLU A 99 12.44 8.65 21.17
N ILE A 100 11.75 7.51 21.26
CA ILE A 100 11.44 6.82 22.53
C ILE A 100 12.49 5.73 22.84
N GLU A 101 13.28 5.31 21.85
CA GLU A 101 14.41 4.40 22.08
C GLU A 101 15.61 5.12 22.73
N GLU A 102 15.77 6.43 22.48
CA GLU A 102 16.90 7.22 22.99
C GLU A 102 16.55 8.05 24.25
N LYS A 103 15.31 8.56 24.36
CA LYS A 103 14.90 9.28 25.57
C LYS A 103 14.48 8.29 26.65
N LYS A 104 15.40 8.05 27.60
CA LYS A 104 15.03 7.67 28.97
C LYS A 104 13.90 8.59 29.41
N ILE A 105 12.69 8.06 29.41
CA ILE A 105 11.49 8.74 29.87
C ILE A 105 11.76 9.04 31.34
N ALA A 106 12.07 10.30 31.69
CA ALA A 106 12.12 10.71 33.08
C ALA A 106 10.69 10.51 33.59
N THR A 107 10.50 9.45 34.37
CA THR A 107 9.18 9.09 34.86
C THR A 107 8.76 10.19 35.83
N THR A 108 7.46 10.46 35.99
CA THR A 108 6.98 11.48 36.94
C THR A 108 7.57 11.29 38.35
N SER A 109 7.93 10.06 38.71
CA SER A 109 8.69 9.72 39.92
C SER A 109 10.11 10.30 39.98
N ASP A 110 10.79 10.44 38.84
CA ASP A 110 12.16 10.95 38.75
C ASP A 110 12.20 12.48 38.88
N ILE A 111 11.14 13.16 38.44
CA ILE A 111 10.98 14.61 38.59
C ILE A 111 10.70 14.96 40.06
N LEU A 112 9.87 14.16 40.75
CA LEU A 112 9.53 14.39 42.17
C LEU A 112 10.67 14.08 43.15
N ARG A 113 11.69 13.32 42.75
CA ARG A 113 12.85 13.02 43.60
C ARG A 113 13.88 14.16 43.65
N HIS A 114 13.75 15.15 42.78
CA HIS A 114 14.65 16.30 42.67
C HIS A 114 13.96 17.64 43.04
N ALA A 115 12.76 17.60 43.61
CA ALA A 115 12.04 18.73 44.19
C ALA A 115 12.03 18.61 45.73
#